data_AF-A0A2G1WGI5-F1
#
_entry.id   AF-A0A2G1WGI5-F1
#
_cell.length_a   1.000
_cell.length_b   1.000
_cell.length_c   1.000
_cell.angle_alpha   90.00
_cell.angle_beta   90.00
_cell.angle_gamma   90.00
#
_symmetry.space_group_name_H-M   'P 1'
#
loop_
_entity.id
_entity.type
_entity.pdbx_description
1 polymer ?
#
loop_
_entity_poly.entity_id
_entity_poly.type
_entity_poly.pdbx_seq_one_letter_code
_entity_poly.pdbx_strand_id
1 'polypeptide(L)'
;MTYTIESKNPNEYKCIALRRLNNVSVNLSNIAIPLKEGTKSAYNDFKQKSNRRDLEQNLGNYGILAKGPLHFIDIDDPDEAPNDLLKKTVDTFCVSTPSEGGEHRYVVSDTPLPNIKRDWGEIRSDNQYVVGPGSSIPDYGSYTIENDAPIQSVAKDELEDWIGGFDKDTEEGYSEDIDIESLSEGGERLNTAHDVFSKLQSDSPAFFTDLMDRLNGGRGGMGNSLNKEDSNEIDTSRLDFVTLEHLYGVFKEYGKSHNESRGLAGEVYGYYSNQTPFTKDGQKRKWVSRDKGYKHDMLDNAIRQFDQSLFNRLLNQRNNDKRKFNEYSEITQNYVDFVMNWLIEDWDIDTAKDMAQVWNLEIDRGDLEAVCKTPMYQDTPRPLSEGKETEYPSPHAIRKICSELDRNTEETYRRAMKKMRKKGSIKLACIKEGIDYRVYPADLPDPVDAEHIRYNGEKYE
;
A
#
# COMPACT_ATOMS: atom_id res chain seq x y z
N MET A 1 28.12 9.59 -46.80
CA MET A 1 29.10 8.67 -46.19
C MET A 1 28.37 7.92 -45.09
N THR A 2 27.98 6.68 -45.33
CA THR A 2 27.49 5.78 -44.29
C THR A 2 28.71 5.36 -43.46
N TYR A 3 28.82 5.87 -42.24
CA TYR A 3 29.78 5.37 -41.28
C TYR A 3 29.33 3.96 -40.90
N THR A 4 29.99 2.94 -41.45
CA THR A 4 29.90 1.58 -40.92
C THR A 4 30.53 1.63 -39.53
N ILE A 5 29.70 1.60 -38.48
CA ILE A 5 30.19 1.46 -37.11
C ILE A 5 30.81 0.06 -37.05
N GLU A 6 32.14 -0.02 -37.07
CA GLU A 6 32.84 -1.27 -36.76
C GLU A 6 32.37 -1.73 -35.38
N SER A 7 31.76 -2.92 -35.31
CA SER A 7 31.31 -3.48 -34.05
C SER A 7 32.53 -3.66 -33.14
N LYS A 8 32.67 -2.79 -32.13
CA LYS A 8 33.75 -2.87 -31.16
C LYS A 8 33.79 -4.25 -30.50
N ASN A 9 34.99 -4.71 -30.19
CA ASN A 9 35.18 -5.97 -29.48
C ASN A 9 34.46 -5.90 -28.12
N PRO A 10 33.68 -6.90 -27.70
CA PRO A 10 33.05 -6.95 -26.38
C PRO A 10 34.01 -6.63 -25.21
N ASN A 11 35.27 -7.04 -25.32
CA ASN A 11 36.30 -6.73 -24.33
C ASN A 11 36.65 -5.23 -24.28
N GLU A 12 36.55 -4.51 -25.39
CA GLU A 12 36.77 -3.07 -25.44
C GLU A 12 35.69 -2.33 -24.63
N TYR A 13 34.42 -2.69 -24.80
CA TYR A 13 33.33 -2.12 -24.01
C TYR A 13 33.51 -2.35 -22.51
N LYS A 14 33.94 -3.55 -22.14
CA LYS A 14 34.25 -3.87 -20.75
C LYS A 14 35.40 -3.03 -20.20
N CYS A 15 36.49 -2.85 -20.96
CA CYS A 15 37.60 -1.97 -20.59
C CYS A 15 37.15 -0.51 -20.42
N ILE A 16 36.24 -0.03 -21.27
CA ILE A 16 35.67 1.32 -21.16
C ILE A 16 34.85 1.44 -19.86
N ALA A 17 33.95 0.49 -19.58
CA ALA A 17 33.15 0.49 -18.36
C ALA A 17 34.03 0.43 -17.10
N LEU A 18 35.04 -0.44 -17.09
CA LEU A 18 36.03 -0.54 -16.01
C LEU A 18 36.73 0.81 -15.77
N ARG A 19 37.19 1.47 -16.85
CA ARG A 19 37.82 2.78 -16.78
C ARG A 19 36.88 3.84 -16.20
N ARG A 20 35.61 3.84 -16.61
CA ARG A 20 34.61 4.81 -16.13
C ARG A 20 34.32 4.64 -14.65
N LEU A 21 34.14 3.41 -14.19
CA LEU A 21 33.91 3.11 -12.77
C LEU A 21 35.14 3.44 -11.90
N ASN A 22 36.35 3.20 -12.40
CA ASN A 22 37.59 3.61 -11.71
C ASN A 22 37.68 5.12 -11.53
N ASN A 23 37.27 5.91 -12.53
CA ASN A 23 37.35 7.38 -12.48
C ASN A 23 36.47 8.01 -11.40
N VAL A 24 35.42 7.31 -10.95
CA VAL A 24 34.53 7.76 -9.88
C VAL A 24 34.77 7.04 -8.55
N SER A 25 35.94 6.42 -8.40
CA SER A 25 36.37 5.75 -7.15
C SER A 25 35.40 4.67 -6.65
N VAL A 26 34.62 4.06 -7.55
CA VAL A 26 33.76 2.92 -7.19
C VAL A 26 34.65 1.72 -6.90
N ASN A 27 34.40 1.04 -5.78
CA ASN A 27 35.12 -0.18 -5.44
C ASN A 27 34.72 -1.30 -6.41
N LEU A 28 35.64 -1.68 -7.29
CA LEU A 28 35.41 -2.70 -8.33
C LEU A 28 35.49 -4.15 -7.84
N SER A 29 35.83 -4.36 -6.56
CA SER A 29 35.92 -5.69 -6.00
C SER A 29 34.54 -6.27 -5.75
N ASN A 30 34.29 -7.46 -6.29
CA ASN A 30 33.03 -8.20 -6.13
C ASN A 30 31.78 -7.43 -6.59
N ILE A 31 31.86 -6.65 -7.68
CA ILE A 31 30.70 -5.98 -8.29
C ILE A 31 30.21 -6.66 -9.57
N ALA A 32 31.03 -7.53 -10.18
CA ALA A 32 30.63 -8.22 -11.39
C ALA A 32 29.87 -9.52 -11.07
N ILE A 33 28.75 -9.73 -11.75
CA ILE A 33 27.88 -10.89 -11.57
C ILE A 33 27.96 -11.75 -12.83
N PRO A 34 28.48 -12.99 -12.77
CA PRO A 34 28.44 -13.89 -13.93
C PRO A 34 26.99 -14.23 -14.30
N LEU A 35 26.60 -13.97 -15.55
CA LEU A 35 25.26 -14.26 -16.06
C LEU A 35 25.26 -15.56 -16.85
N LYS A 36 24.14 -16.31 -16.79
CA LYS A 36 23.92 -17.49 -17.60
C LYS A 36 23.97 -17.12 -19.08
N GLU A 37 24.57 -18.00 -19.87
CA GLU A 37 24.68 -17.78 -21.31
C GLU A 37 23.30 -17.55 -21.93
N GLY A 38 23.19 -16.44 -22.66
CA GLY A 38 21.96 -16.03 -23.33
C GLY A 38 20.78 -15.65 -22.44
N THR A 39 21.00 -15.33 -21.16
CA THR A 39 19.94 -14.76 -20.31
C THR A 39 20.42 -13.53 -19.54
N LYS A 40 19.47 -12.80 -18.94
CA LYS A 40 19.76 -11.73 -17.97
C LYS A 40 20.03 -12.26 -16.55
N SER A 41 19.90 -13.57 -16.31
CA SER A 41 19.90 -14.15 -14.97
C SER A 41 21.30 -14.58 -14.52
N ALA A 42 21.62 -14.34 -13.24
CA ALA A 42 22.85 -14.82 -12.62
C ALA A 42 22.93 -16.36 -12.57
N TYR A 43 24.15 -16.91 -12.57
CA TYR A 43 24.38 -18.36 -12.38
C TYR A 43 23.95 -18.84 -10.99
N ASN A 44 24.25 -18.04 -9.97
CA ASN A 44 23.99 -18.31 -8.55
C ASN A 44 23.38 -17.06 -7.91
N ASP A 45 22.91 -17.18 -6.67
CA ASP A 45 22.48 -16.03 -5.87
C ASP A 45 23.61 -14.99 -5.80
N PHE A 46 23.43 -13.89 -6.54
CA PHE A 46 24.41 -12.83 -6.65
C PHE A 46 24.51 -12.01 -5.37
N LYS A 47 23.58 -12.13 -4.41
CA LYS A 47 23.65 -11.45 -3.11
C LYS A 47 24.77 -12.05 -2.25
N GLN A 48 25.10 -13.32 -2.43
CA GLN A 48 26.27 -13.92 -1.78
C GLN A 48 27.57 -13.39 -2.40
N LYS A 49 28.39 -12.73 -1.59
CA LYS A 49 29.66 -12.13 -2.03
C LYS A 49 30.59 -13.14 -2.73
N SER A 50 30.57 -14.41 -2.33
CA SER A 50 31.35 -15.51 -2.93
C SER A 50 30.98 -15.84 -4.38
N ASN A 51 29.77 -15.45 -4.81
CA ASN A 51 29.28 -15.68 -6.18
C ASN A 51 29.57 -14.51 -7.12
N ARG A 52 30.06 -13.39 -6.57
CA ARG A 52 30.46 -12.20 -7.33
C ARG A 52 31.94 -12.32 -7.73
N ARG A 53 32.35 -11.50 -8.68
CA ARG A 53 33.71 -11.46 -9.23
C ARG A 53 34.19 -10.02 -9.32
N ASP A 54 35.49 -9.87 -9.46
CA ASP A 54 36.07 -8.58 -9.81
C ASP A 54 35.82 -8.32 -11.29
N LEU A 55 35.53 -7.06 -11.62
CA LEU A 55 35.12 -6.70 -12.97
C LEU A 55 36.21 -7.01 -14.01
N GLU A 56 37.49 -7.03 -13.62
CA GLU A 56 38.63 -7.31 -14.50
C GLU A 56 38.70 -8.76 -15.02
N GLN A 57 37.95 -9.69 -14.41
CA GLN A 57 37.99 -11.10 -14.81
C GLN A 57 37.24 -11.31 -16.14
N ASN A 58 37.64 -12.30 -16.96
CA ASN A 58 36.92 -12.59 -18.22
C ASN A 58 35.63 -13.38 -17.92
N LEU A 59 34.46 -12.75 -18.05
CA LEU A 59 33.19 -13.27 -17.50
C LEU A 59 32.14 -13.66 -18.56
N GLY A 60 32.44 -13.59 -19.85
CA GLY A 60 31.37 -13.64 -20.86
C GLY A 60 30.34 -12.54 -20.59
N ASN A 61 29.05 -12.89 -20.58
CA ASN A 61 27.98 -11.98 -20.14
C ASN A 61 28.07 -11.73 -18.63
N TYR A 62 27.89 -10.47 -18.25
CA TYR A 62 28.02 -10.08 -16.85
C TYR A 62 27.01 -8.99 -16.47
N GLY A 63 26.60 -9.01 -15.21
CA GLY A 63 25.91 -7.91 -14.57
C GLY A 63 26.90 -7.02 -13.81
N ILE A 64 26.57 -5.75 -13.64
CA ILE A 64 27.26 -4.81 -12.76
C ILE A 64 26.32 -4.50 -11.61
N LEU A 65 26.73 -4.88 -10.40
CA LEU A 65 25.99 -4.65 -9.18
C LEU A 65 26.11 -3.18 -8.74
N ALA A 66 24.98 -2.54 -8.48
CA ALA A 66 24.92 -1.26 -7.78
C ALA A 66 25.28 -1.47 -6.32
N LYS A 67 26.27 -0.72 -5.86
CA LYS A 67 26.88 -0.89 -4.55
C LYS A 67 27.53 0.40 -4.08
N GLY A 68 27.17 0.83 -2.87
CA GLY A 68 27.74 2.04 -2.28
C GLY A 68 27.29 3.26 -3.08
N PRO A 69 28.20 4.08 -3.63
CA PRO A 69 27.80 5.29 -4.35
C PRO A 69 27.32 5.02 -5.78
N LEU A 70 27.43 3.80 -6.32
CA LEU A 70 27.05 3.49 -7.70
C LEU A 70 25.57 3.13 -7.81
N HIS A 71 24.86 3.79 -8.73
CA HIS A 71 23.46 3.53 -9.07
C HIS A 71 23.26 3.49 -10.59
N PHE A 72 22.14 2.90 -11.02
CA PHE A 72 21.71 2.90 -12.41
C PHE A 72 20.31 3.49 -12.55
N ILE A 73 20.11 4.24 -13.61
CA ILE A 73 18.80 4.66 -14.10
C ILE A 73 18.54 3.76 -15.31
N ASP A 74 17.72 2.74 -15.11
CA ASP A 74 17.32 1.77 -16.13
C ASP A 74 16.03 2.26 -16.78
N ILE A 75 16.13 2.85 -17.96
CA ILE A 75 15.00 3.44 -18.67
C ILE A 75 14.51 2.39 -19.67
N ASP A 76 13.29 1.91 -19.46
CA ASP A 76 12.63 0.95 -20.34
C ASP A 76 11.78 1.65 -21.41
N ASP A 77 11.13 2.77 -21.04
CA ASP A 77 10.28 3.58 -21.91
C ASP A 77 10.65 5.07 -21.80
N PRO A 78 11.47 5.59 -22.72
CA PRO A 78 11.87 7.00 -22.74
C PRO A 78 10.70 7.97 -22.95
N ASP A 79 9.59 7.56 -23.58
CA ASP A 79 8.46 8.45 -23.84
C ASP A 79 7.66 8.73 -22.57
N GLU A 80 7.65 7.80 -21.61
CA GLU A 80 7.04 7.95 -20.29
C GLU A 80 8.01 8.56 -19.25
N ALA A 81 9.30 8.66 -19.56
CA ALA A 81 10.31 9.15 -18.64
C ALA A 81 10.20 10.68 -18.38
N PRO A 82 10.40 11.14 -17.14
CA PRO A 82 10.41 12.56 -16.83
C PRO A 82 11.42 13.34 -17.69
N ASN A 83 10.97 14.41 -18.33
CA ASN A 83 11.82 15.25 -19.20
C ASN A 83 13.09 15.75 -18.50
N ASP A 84 12.99 16.09 -17.22
CA ASP A 84 14.13 16.57 -16.43
C ASP A 84 15.15 15.46 -16.18
N LEU A 85 14.70 14.24 -15.88
CA LEU A 85 15.55 13.05 -15.76
C LEU A 85 16.34 12.84 -17.06
N LEU A 86 15.65 12.81 -18.21
CA LEU A 86 16.25 12.58 -19.52
C LEU A 86 17.27 13.66 -19.89
N LYS A 87 16.94 14.94 -19.68
CA LYS A 87 17.82 16.06 -20.05
C LYS A 87 19.03 16.18 -19.14
N LYS A 88 18.86 15.97 -17.83
CA LYS A 88 19.92 16.23 -16.84
C LYS A 88 20.89 15.07 -16.66
N THR A 89 20.55 13.89 -17.19
CA THR A 89 21.43 12.70 -17.18
C THR A 89 21.93 12.29 -18.56
N VAL A 90 21.72 13.12 -19.60
CA VAL A 90 22.17 12.82 -20.97
C VAL A 90 23.70 12.75 -21.09
N ASP A 91 24.41 13.51 -20.26
CA ASP A 91 25.88 13.63 -20.29
C ASP A 91 26.59 12.63 -19.37
N THR A 92 25.90 11.58 -18.93
CA THR A 92 26.52 10.50 -18.14
C THR A 92 26.87 9.29 -19.00
N PHE A 93 27.69 8.39 -18.44
CA PHE A 93 28.00 7.11 -19.08
C PHE A 93 26.71 6.31 -19.32
N CYS A 94 26.41 6.02 -20.58
CA CYS A 94 25.17 5.38 -21.00
C CYS A 94 25.43 4.12 -21.84
N VAL A 95 24.66 3.07 -21.55
CA VAL A 95 24.66 1.80 -22.27
C VAL A 95 23.28 1.56 -22.86
N SER A 96 23.18 1.55 -24.17
CA SER A 96 21.98 1.11 -24.88
C SER A 96 21.74 -0.37 -24.63
N THR A 97 20.50 -0.69 -24.30
CA THR A 97 20.02 -2.06 -24.12
C THR A 97 19.45 -2.61 -25.43
N PRO A 98 19.22 -3.93 -25.54
CA PRO A 98 18.63 -4.50 -26.74
C PRO A 98 17.13 -4.22 -26.93
N SER A 99 16.41 -3.70 -25.92
CA SER A 99 15.03 -3.26 -26.10
C SER A 99 14.98 -1.95 -26.89
N GLU A 100 13.90 -1.76 -27.66
CA GLU A 100 13.70 -0.54 -28.44
C GLU A 100 13.64 0.67 -27.50
N GLY A 101 14.63 1.56 -27.61
CA GLY A 101 14.74 2.77 -26.79
C GLY A 101 15.29 2.59 -25.38
N GLY A 102 15.50 1.36 -24.90
CA GLY A 102 15.91 1.12 -23.52
C GLY A 102 17.39 1.44 -23.27
N GLU A 103 17.73 2.04 -22.13
CA GLU A 103 19.08 2.47 -21.78
C GLU A 103 19.41 2.32 -20.28
N HIS A 104 20.67 2.00 -19.96
CA HIS A 104 21.22 2.07 -18.61
C HIS A 104 22.12 3.31 -18.47
N ARG A 105 21.68 4.30 -17.69
CA ARG A 105 22.51 5.46 -17.34
C ARG A 105 23.16 5.26 -15.98
N TYR A 106 24.48 5.40 -15.93
CA TYR A 106 25.27 5.17 -14.73
C TYR A 106 25.44 6.49 -13.99
N VAL A 107 25.19 6.53 -12.68
CA VAL A 107 25.41 7.73 -11.86
C VAL A 107 26.07 7.35 -10.54
N VAL A 108 26.71 8.33 -9.90
CA VAL A 108 27.14 8.21 -8.51
C VAL A 108 26.43 9.21 -7.61
N SER A 109 26.14 8.80 -6.38
CA SER A 109 25.58 9.67 -5.34
C SER A 109 26.37 9.51 -4.04
N ASP A 110 26.52 10.60 -3.30
CA ASP A 110 27.12 10.58 -1.96
C ASP A 110 26.19 9.94 -0.91
N THR A 111 24.90 9.96 -1.20
CA THR A 111 23.82 9.47 -0.37
C THR A 111 23.17 8.26 -1.05
N PRO A 112 22.92 7.15 -0.32
CA PRO A 112 22.21 6.00 -0.88
C PRO A 112 20.86 6.42 -1.48
N LEU A 113 20.67 6.09 -2.75
CA LEU A 113 19.38 6.24 -3.43
C LEU A 113 18.48 5.02 -3.15
N PRO A 114 17.15 5.21 -3.04
CA PRO A 114 16.23 4.07 -2.95
C PRO A 114 16.20 3.28 -4.27
N ASN A 115 15.71 2.05 -4.21
CA ASN A 115 15.28 1.33 -5.41
C ASN A 115 13.88 1.82 -5.77
N ILE A 116 13.67 2.19 -7.03
CA ILE A 116 12.40 2.75 -7.51
C ILE A 116 11.98 2.01 -8.75
N LYS A 117 10.69 1.79 -8.89
CA LYS A 117 10.06 1.30 -10.12
C LYS A 117 8.91 2.21 -10.51
N ARG A 118 8.87 2.60 -11.78
CA ARG A 118 7.83 3.43 -12.40
C ARG A 118 7.55 2.92 -13.81
N ASP A 119 6.53 3.48 -14.46
CA ASP A 119 6.13 3.08 -15.80
C ASP A 119 7.23 3.30 -16.86
N TRP A 120 8.12 4.28 -16.65
CA TRP A 120 9.24 4.58 -17.53
C TRP A 120 10.48 3.70 -17.31
N GLY A 121 10.56 2.99 -16.19
CA GLY A 121 11.74 2.23 -15.79
C GLY A 121 12.05 2.26 -14.29
N GLU A 122 13.31 2.11 -13.94
CA GLU A 122 13.77 1.85 -12.57
C GLU A 122 14.98 2.70 -12.16
N ILE A 123 15.06 3.06 -10.88
CA ILE A 123 16.32 3.41 -10.22
C ILE A 123 16.82 2.16 -9.51
N ARG A 124 17.96 1.65 -9.96
CA ARG A 124 18.63 0.47 -9.40
C ARG A 124 19.82 0.85 -8.54
N SER A 125 19.66 0.63 -7.25
CA SER A 125 20.62 0.94 -6.18
C SER A 125 21.08 -0.34 -5.49
N ASP A 126 21.45 -0.26 -4.21
CA ASP A 126 22.06 -1.38 -3.47
C ASP A 126 21.31 -2.71 -3.68
N ASN A 127 22.10 -3.75 -3.97
CA ASN A 127 21.65 -5.13 -4.24
C ASN A 127 20.83 -5.34 -5.52
N GLN A 128 20.85 -4.39 -6.45
CA GLN A 128 20.36 -4.59 -7.82
C GLN A 128 21.51 -4.50 -8.83
N TYR A 129 21.29 -5.01 -10.04
CA TYR A 129 22.29 -4.96 -11.10
C TYR A 129 21.67 -4.64 -12.45
N VAL A 130 22.51 -4.17 -13.36
CA VAL A 130 22.19 -4.06 -14.78
C VAL A 130 23.14 -4.94 -15.58
N VAL A 131 22.71 -5.39 -16.77
CA VAL A 131 23.61 -6.12 -17.67
C VAL A 131 24.68 -5.15 -18.19
N GLY A 132 25.94 -5.55 -18.07
CA GLY A 132 27.08 -4.71 -18.43
C GLY A 132 27.33 -4.67 -19.94
N PRO A 133 27.96 -3.58 -20.44
CA PRO A 133 28.21 -3.39 -21.86
C PRO A 133 29.19 -4.44 -22.41
N GLY A 134 28.99 -4.83 -23.67
CA GLY A 134 29.66 -5.95 -24.32
C GLY A 134 29.00 -7.31 -24.08
N SER A 135 28.01 -7.40 -23.20
CA SER A 135 27.17 -8.60 -23.09
C SER A 135 26.23 -8.71 -24.30
N SER A 136 25.91 -9.94 -24.70
CA SER A 136 24.96 -10.21 -25.78
C SER A 136 24.00 -11.32 -25.40
N ILE A 137 22.73 -11.11 -25.69
CA ILE A 137 21.68 -12.09 -25.49
C ILE A 137 21.24 -12.57 -26.87
N PRO A 138 21.34 -13.88 -27.18
CA PRO A 138 20.83 -14.44 -28.42
C PRO A 138 19.39 -14.00 -28.65
N ASP A 139 19.05 -13.67 -29.89
CA ASP A 139 17.71 -13.23 -30.32
C ASP A 139 17.22 -11.86 -29.81
N TYR A 140 17.84 -11.30 -28.75
CA TYR A 140 17.47 -9.98 -28.21
C TYR A 140 18.43 -8.88 -28.65
N GLY A 141 19.73 -9.17 -28.79
CA GLY A 141 20.75 -8.22 -29.24
C GLY A 141 21.88 -8.01 -28.22
N SER A 142 22.58 -6.88 -28.32
CA SER A 142 23.79 -6.61 -27.54
C SER A 142 23.68 -5.31 -26.75
N TYR A 143 24.30 -5.30 -25.57
CA TYR A 143 24.42 -4.10 -24.73
C TYR A 143 25.62 -3.29 -25.21
N THR A 144 25.38 -2.10 -25.74
CA THR A 144 26.41 -1.28 -26.39
C THR A 144 26.57 0.06 -25.71
N ILE A 145 27.78 0.61 -25.70
CA ILE A 145 28.01 1.93 -25.13
C ILE A 145 27.45 2.98 -26.10
N GLU A 146 26.43 3.69 -25.66
CA GLU A 146 25.80 4.77 -26.42
C GLU A 146 26.50 6.10 -26.16
N ASN A 147 26.83 6.38 -24.89
CA ASN A 147 27.56 7.57 -24.50
C ASN A 147 28.77 7.23 -23.62
N ASP A 148 29.99 7.36 -24.17
CA ASP A 148 31.25 7.23 -23.42
C ASP A 148 31.60 8.54 -22.69
N ALA A 149 30.68 9.05 -21.86
CA ALA A 149 30.88 10.20 -21.00
C ALA A 149 31.36 9.78 -19.59
N PRO A 150 31.93 10.69 -18.77
CA PRO A 150 32.16 10.43 -17.35
C PRO A 150 30.88 10.03 -16.63
N ILE A 151 31.00 9.18 -15.59
CA ILE A 151 29.86 8.90 -14.72
C ILE A 151 29.57 10.16 -13.90
N GLN A 152 28.36 10.71 -14.06
CA GLN A 152 27.91 11.93 -13.40
C GLN A 152 27.67 11.68 -11.91
N SER A 153 28.02 12.68 -11.10
CA SER A 153 27.59 12.75 -9.70
C SER A 153 26.25 13.45 -9.62
N VAL A 154 25.28 12.87 -8.94
CA VAL A 154 23.93 13.41 -8.76
C VAL A 154 23.59 13.39 -7.28
N ALA A 155 23.11 14.52 -6.75
CA ALA A 155 22.62 14.55 -5.37
C ALA A 155 21.26 13.87 -5.27
N LYS A 156 20.98 13.24 -4.12
CA LYS A 156 19.70 12.55 -3.87
C LYS A 156 18.49 13.47 -4.14
N ASP A 157 18.49 14.67 -3.57
CA ASP A 157 17.38 15.62 -3.68
C ASP A 157 17.20 16.12 -5.13
N GLU A 158 18.30 16.24 -5.89
CA GLU A 158 18.21 16.59 -7.31
C GLU A 158 17.52 15.49 -8.12
N LEU A 159 17.93 14.24 -7.92
CA LEU A 159 17.30 13.11 -8.63
C LEU A 159 15.84 12.97 -8.22
N GLU A 160 15.52 13.15 -6.94
CA GLU A 160 14.17 13.16 -6.41
C GLU A 160 13.29 14.19 -7.13
N ASP A 161 13.78 15.42 -7.26
CA ASP A 161 13.10 16.50 -7.98
C ASP A 161 12.87 16.13 -9.46
N TRP A 162 13.85 15.52 -10.11
CA TRP A 162 13.76 15.20 -11.55
C TRP A 162 12.72 14.13 -11.86
N ILE A 163 12.44 13.25 -10.90
CA ILE A 163 11.48 12.15 -11.07
C ILE A 163 10.14 12.41 -10.38
N GLY A 164 9.96 13.59 -9.77
CA GLY A 164 8.71 14.01 -9.14
C GLY A 164 8.46 13.37 -7.77
N GLY A 165 9.52 13.16 -6.99
CA GLY A 165 9.46 12.61 -5.63
C GLY A 165 9.69 11.10 -5.59
N PHE A 166 10.29 10.64 -4.49
CA PHE A 166 10.37 9.22 -4.18
C PHE A 166 9.04 8.66 -3.69
N ASP A 167 8.11 9.50 -3.22
CA ASP A 167 6.91 9.13 -2.46
C ASP A 167 5.70 8.57 -3.25
N LYS A 168 5.76 8.49 -4.58
CA LYS A 168 4.74 7.72 -5.33
C LYS A 168 5.15 6.27 -5.37
N ASP A 169 4.46 5.44 -4.58
CA ASP A 169 4.59 3.98 -4.57
C ASP A 169 6.04 3.54 -4.74
N THR A 170 6.89 3.81 -3.74
CA THR A 170 8.11 3.02 -3.58
C THR A 170 7.69 1.58 -3.34
N GLU A 171 7.41 0.86 -4.42
CA GLU A 171 7.68 -0.57 -4.50
C GLU A 171 9.19 -0.69 -4.26
N GLU A 172 9.59 -0.72 -2.99
CA GLU A 172 10.92 -1.20 -2.61
C GLU A 172 11.09 -2.54 -3.31
N GLY A 173 11.87 -2.55 -4.39
CA GLY A 173 11.86 -3.61 -5.38
C GLY A 173 11.78 -4.98 -4.72
N TYR A 174 10.68 -5.69 -4.98
CA TYR A 174 10.41 -7.02 -4.45
C TYR A 174 11.65 -7.88 -4.66
N SER A 175 12.38 -8.12 -3.56
CA SER A 175 13.42 -9.15 -3.56
C SER A 175 12.69 -10.50 -3.65
N GLU A 176 12.61 -11.04 -4.87
CA GLU A 176 12.14 -12.40 -5.14
C GLU A 176 12.87 -13.45 -4.26
N ASP A 177 14.05 -13.12 -3.69
CA ASP A 177 14.89 -14.06 -2.93
C ASP A 177 14.87 -13.92 -1.39
N ILE A 178 13.76 -13.50 -0.75
CA ILE A 178 13.65 -13.83 0.69
C ILE A 178 13.29 -15.30 0.75
N ASP A 179 14.25 -16.18 1.00
CA ASP A 179 13.94 -17.60 1.16
C ASP A 179 13.00 -17.73 2.35
N ILE A 180 11.73 -18.02 2.08
CA ILE A 180 10.68 -18.24 3.08
C ILE A 180 10.95 -19.64 3.67
N GLU A 181 12.06 -19.77 4.37
CA GLU A 181 12.36 -20.95 5.16
C GLU A 181 11.49 -20.90 6.43
N SER A 182 10.90 -22.04 6.76
CA SER A 182 10.18 -22.18 8.02
C SER A 182 11.10 -21.82 9.17
N LEU A 183 10.65 -20.97 10.10
CA LEU A 183 11.39 -20.74 11.33
C LEU A 183 11.69 -22.08 12.03
N SER A 184 12.89 -22.20 12.57
CA SER A 184 13.25 -23.28 13.48
C SER A 184 12.90 -22.89 14.91
N GLU A 185 12.49 -23.87 15.72
CA GLU A 185 12.26 -23.64 17.15
C GLU A 185 13.55 -23.14 17.82
N GLY A 186 13.43 -22.06 18.60
CA GLY A 186 14.55 -21.43 19.29
C GLY A 186 15.43 -20.50 18.44
N GLY A 187 15.10 -20.29 17.16
CA GLY A 187 15.81 -19.34 16.30
C GLY A 187 15.59 -17.88 16.71
N GLU A 188 16.60 -17.03 16.50
CA GLU A 188 16.57 -15.59 16.84
C GLU A 188 15.37 -14.85 16.20
N ARG A 189 15.02 -15.23 14.97
CA ARG A 189 13.87 -14.65 14.26
C ARG A 189 12.52 -15.09 14.84
N LEU A 190 12.41 -16.33 15.34
CA LEU A 190 11.21 -16.78 16.05
C LEU A 190 11.06 -16.08 17.40
N ASN A 191 12.15 -15.87 18.13
CA ASN A 191 12.14 -15.08 19.36
C ASN A 191 11.71 -13.64 19.08
N THR A 192 12.22 -13.04 18.01
CA THR A 192 11.80 -11.71 17.56
C THR A 192 10.29 -11.66 17.28
N ALA A 193 9.74 -12.68 16.62
CA ALA A 193 8.30 -12.77 16.37
C ALA A 193 7.50 -12.92 17.67
N HIS A 194 7.96 -13.74 18.62
CA HIS A 194 7.32 -13.91 19.92
C HIS A 194 7.33 -12.64 20.77
N ASP A 195 8.40 -11.85 20.71
CA ASP A 195 8.46 -10.55 21.40
C ASP A 195 7.42 -9.58 20.84
N VAL A 196 7.28 -9.53 19.51
CA VAL A 196 6.24 -8.71 18.84
C VAL A 196 4.85 -9.20 19.20
N PHE A 197 4.61 -10.52 19.18
CA PHE A 197 3.32 -11.11 19.57
C PHE A 197 2.97 -10.89 21.03
N SER A 198 3.96 -10.88 21.94
CA SER A 198 3.75 -10.58 23.35
C SER A 198 3.31 -9.13 23.56
N LYS A 199 3.90 -8.18 22.80
CA LYS A 199 3.45 -6.78 22.78
C LYS A 199 2.06 -6.66 22.17
N LEU A 200 1.82 -7.29 21.03
CA LEU A 200 0.51 -7.31 20.37
C LEU A 200 -0.59 -7.85 21.28
N GLN A 201 -0.31 -8.90 22.05
CA GLN A 201 -1.25 -9.46 23.01
C GLN A 201 -1.63 -8.46 24.11
N SER A 202 -0.67 -7.63 24.55
CA SER A 202 -0.90 -6.56 25.53
C SER A 202 -1.70 -5.40 24.92
N ASP A 203 -1.27 -4.92 23.75
CA ASP A 203 -1.80 -3.69 23.15
C ASP A 203 -3.15 -3.91 22.46
N SER A 204 -3.33 -5.05 21.79
CA SER A 204 -4.57 -5.44 21.12
C SER A 204 -4.90 -6.93 21.31
N PRO A 205 -5.41 -7.33 22.50
CA PRO A 205 -5.70 -8.73 22.82
C PRO A 205 -6.68 -9.41 21.86
N ALA A 206 -7.61 -8.64 21.29
CA ALA A 206 -8.64 -9.14 20.38
C ALA A 206 -8.06 -9.51 19.02
N PHE A 207 -7.31 -8.57 18.44
CA PHE A 207 -6.64 -8.78 17.18
C PHE A 207 -5.59 -9.88 17.30
N PHE A 208 -4.87 -9.93 18.43
CA PHE A 208 -3.97 -11.04 18.75
C PHE A 208 -4.72 -12.39 18.74
N THR A 209 -5.84 -12.50 19.43
CA THR A 209 -6.64 -13.74 19.49
C THR A 209 -7.14 -14.15 18.10
N ASP A 210 -7.63 -13.18 17.32
CA ASP A 210 -8.08 -13.37 15.94
C ASP A 210 -6.96 -13.88 15.02
N LEU A 211 -5.80 -13.24 15.09
CA LEU A 211 -4.61 -13.62 14.33
C LEU A 211 -4.11 -15.01 14.71
N MET A 212 -4.05 -15.31 16.02
CA MET A 212 -3.64 -16.62 16.52
C MET A 212 -4.62 -17.73 16.14
N ASP A 213 -5.93 -17.48 16.13
CA ASP A 213 -6.90 -18.47 15.62
C ASP A 213 -6.62 -18.80 14.15
N ARG A 214 -6.41 -17.79 13.29
CA ARG A 214 -6.06 -18.00 11.87
C ARG A 214 -4.72 -18.74 11.70
N LEU A 215 -3.70 -18.38 12.46
CA LEU A 215 -2.40 -19.06 12.43
C LEU A 215 -2.54 -20.55 12.76
N ASN A 216 -3.44 -20.91 13.68
CA ASN A 216 -3.76 -22.29 14.07
C ASN A 216 -4.86 -22.93 13.20
N GLY A 217 -5.08 -22.46 11.97
CA GLY A 217 -6.00 -23.07 11.00
C GLY A 217 -7.48 -22.70 11.20
N GLY A 218 -7.78 -21.76 12.09
CA GLY A 218 -9.11 -21.21 12.33
C GLY A 218 -9.56 -20.17 11.31
N ARG A 219 -10.56 -19.36 11.69
CA ARG A 219 -11.11 -18.26 10.85
C ARG A 219 -10.91 -16.88 11.48
N GLY A 220 -10.50 -16.84 12.74
CA GLY A 220 -10.62 -15.65 13.57
C GLY A 220 -12.08 -15.18 13.70
N GLY A 221 -12.24 -13.92 14.10
CA GLY A 221 -13.47 -13.14 14.07
C GLY A 221 -13.94 -12.72 12.67
N MET A 222 -13.20 -13.04 11.60
CA MET A 222 -13.61 -12.76 10.22
C MET A 222 -14.76 -13.63 9.70
N GLY A 223 -15.07 -14.74 10.39
CA GLY A 223 -16.29 -15.52 10.17
C GLY A 223 -16.48 -15.94 8.71
N ASN A 224 -17.66 -15.64 8.15
CA ASN A 224 -18.05 -16.08 6.81
C ASN A 224 -17.31 -15.34 5.67
N SER A 225 -16.59 -14.26 5.96
CA SER A 225 -15.81 -13.56 4.92
C SER A 225 -14.63 -14.38 4.40
N LEU A 226 -14.23 -15.41 5.15
CA LEU A 226 -13.21 -16.39 4.75
C LEU A 226 -13.81 -17.71 4.27
N ASN A 227 -15.10 -17.76 3.94
CA ASN A 227 -15.69 -18.94 3.33
C ASN A 227 -15.58 -18.90 1.81
N LYS A 228 -15.58 -20.07 1.18
CA LYS A 228 -15.82 -20.18 -0.27
C LYS A 228 -17.26 -19.72 -0.57
N GLU A 229 -17.45 -19.19 -1.77
CA GLU A 229 -18.81 -18.89 -2.26
C GLU A 229 -19.69 -20.13 -2.17
N ASP A 230 -20.90 -19.94 -1.64
CA ASP A 230 -21.93 -20.97 -1.45
C ASP A 230 -21.51 -22.18 -0.58
N SER A 231 -20.49 -22.03 0.27
CA SER A 231 -20.05 -23.09 1.18
C SER A 231 -19.76 -22.58 2.59
N ASN A 232 -19.82 -23.49 3.56
CA ASN A 232 -19.33 -23.24 4.92
C ASN A 232 -17.86 -23.62 5.11
N GLU A 233 -17.19 -24.02 4.03
CA GLU A 233 -15.76 -24.34 3.99
C GLU A 233 -14.90 -23.07 3.93
N ILE A 234 -13.74 -23.11 4.58
CA ILE A 234 -12.73 -22.04 4.52
C ILE A 234 -12.17 -21.93 3.10
N ASP A 235 -12.14 -20.72 2.56
CA ASP A 235 -11.29 -20.38 1.42
C ASP A 235 -9.85 -20.25 1.92
N THR A 236 -9.07 -21.30 1.69
CA THR A 236 -7.68 -21.40 2.13
C THR A 236 -6.77 -20.37 1.47
N SER A 237 -7.07 -19.91 0.26
CA SER A 237 -6.27 -18.86 -0.40
C SER A 237 -6.55 -17.50 0.21
N ARG A 238 -7.83 -17.21 0.50
CA ARG A 238 -8.20 -15.97 1.19
C ARG A 238 -7.70 -15.95 2.63
N LEU A 239 -7.72 -17.09 3.32
CA LEU A 239 -7.10 -17.23 4.64
C LEU A 239 -5.60 -16.94 4.59
N ASP A 240 -4.86 -17.53 3.63
CA ASP A 240 -3.42 -17.28 3.43
C ASP A 240 -3.17 -15.78 3.22
N PHE A 241 -3.86 -15.17 2.26
CA PHE A 241 -3.74 -13.75 1.92
C PHE A 241 -3.93 -12.84 3.14
N VAL A 242 -5.08 -12.92 3.80
CA VAL A 242 -5.43 -12.00 4.89
C VAL A 242 -4.52 -12.20 6.10
N THR A 243 -4.11 -13.44 6.38
CA THR A 243 -3.22 -13.69 7.53
C THR A 243 -1.83 -13.11 7.28
N LEU A 244 -1.30 -13.23 6.06
CA LEU A 244 -0.01 -12.66 5.68
C LEU A 244 -0.03 -11.13 5.67
N GLU A 245 -1.09 -10.53 5.13
CA GLU A 245 -1.32 -9.08 5.14
C GLU A 245 -1.27 -8.54 6.59
N HIS A 246 -1.99 -9.20 7.50
CA HIS A 246 -2.03 -8.82 8.91
C HIS A 246 -0.70 -9.05 9.62
N LEU A 247 0.01 -10.15 9.35
CA LEU A 247 1.34 -10.39 9.92
C LEU A 247 2.33 -9.31 9.49
N TYR A 248 2.32 -8.96 8.21
CA TYR A 248 3.15 -7.89 7.67
C TYR A 248 2.86 -6.56 8.38
N GLY A 249 1.57 -6.19 8.49
CA GLY A 249 1.14 -5.01 9.24
C GLY A 249 1.60 -5.00 10.69
N VAL A 250 1.48 -6.14 11.38
CA VAL A 250 1.96 -6.30 12.77
C VAL A 250 3.46 -6.02 12.87
N PHE A 251 4.28 -6.67 12.05
CA PHE A 251 5.73 -6.45 12.15
C PHE A 251 6.12 -5.02 11.82
N LYS A 252 5.46 -4.41 10.83
CA LYS A 252 5.67 -3.02 10.45
C LYS A 252 5.31 -2.05 11.58
N GLU A 253 4.14 -2.24 12.20
CA GLU A 253 3.66 -1.43 13.33
C GLU A 253 4.63 -1.48 14.52
N TYR A 254 5.20 -2.65 14.80
CA TYR A 254 6.18 -2.84 15.86
C TYR A 254 7.63 -2.52 15.44
N GLY A 255 7.79 -1.67 14.42
CA GLY A 255 9.04 -1.01 14.06
C GLY A 255 10.02 -1.86 13.24
N LYS A 256 9.56 -2.94 12.62
CA LYS A 256 10.38 -3.70 11.66
C LYS A 256 10.42 -2.98 10.32
N SER A 257 11.59 -3.02 9.66
CA SER A 257 11.71 -2.53 8.29
C SER A 257 10.79 -3.32 7.34
N HIS A 258 10.54 -2.80 6.13
CA HIS A 258 9.74 -3.50 5.12
C HIS A 258 10.26 -4.93 4.86
N ASN A 259 11.56 -5.07 4.58
CA ASN A 259 12.19 -6.36 4.32
C ASN A 259 12.11 -7.33 5.52
N GLU A 260 12.33 -6.82 6.73
CA GLU A 260 12.18 -7.63 7.94
C GLU A 260 10.72 -8.06 8.16
N SER A 261 9.76 -7.15 7.96
CA SER A 261 8.33 -7.42 8.09
C SER A 261 7.86 -8.46 7.09
N ARG A 262 8.28 -8.33 5.83
CA ARG A 262 8.00 -9.30 4.76
C ARG A 262 8.55 -10.68 5.13
N GLY A 263 9.83 -10.75 5.51
CA GLY A 263 10.46 -12.02 5.89
C GLY A 263 9.79 -12.65 7.10
N LEU A 264 9.62 -11.90 8.19
CA LEU A 264 8.97 -12.42 9.40
C LEU A 264 7.53 -12.87 9.14
N ALA A 265 6.75 -12.15 8.32
CA ALA A 265 5.40 -12.56 7.95
C ALA A 265 5.38 -13.94 7.26
N GLY A 266 6.20 -14.12 6.22
CA GLY A 266 6.28 -15.40 5.50
C GLY A 266 6.78 -16.55 6.38
N GLU A 267 7.85 -16.33 7.14
CA GLU A 267 8.50 -17.35 7.96
C GLU A 267 7.63 -17.77 9.16
N VAL A 268 6.98 -16.83 9.84
CA VAL A 268 6.04 -17.10 10.93
C VAL A 268 4.81 -17.83 10.41
N TYR A 269 4.24 -17.37 9.29
CA TYR A 269 3.11 -18.08 8.68
C TYR A 269 3.49 -19.50 8.26
N GLY A 270 4.70 -19.68 7.73
CA GLY A 270 5.28 -21.00 7.42
C GLY A 270 5.41 -21.89 8.66
N TYR A 271 5.98 -21.38 9.75
CA TYR A 271 6.11 -22.10 11.01
C TYR A 271 4.77 -22.62 11.53
N TYR A 272 3.77 -21.75 11.69
CA TYR A 272 2.45 -22.15 12.19
C TYR A 272 1.69 -23.05 11.21
N SER A 273 1.84 -22.84 9.89
CA SER A 273 1.25 -23.72 8.89
C SER A 273 1.83 -25.12 8.90
N ASN A 274 3.13 -25.27 9.18
CA ASN A 274 3.75 -26.58 9.32
C ASN A 274 3.33 -27.30 10.60
N GLN A 275 3.15 -26.57 11.71
CA GLN A 275 2.65 -27.13 12.98
C GLN A 275 1.17 -27.51 12.89
N THR A 276 0.36 -26.70 12.19
CA THR A 276 -1.08 -26.94 11.99
C THR A 276 -1.41 -26.96 10.49
N PRO A 277 -1.16 -28.09 9.80
CA PRO A 277 -1.24 -28.18 8.34
C PRO A 277 -2.66 -28.26 7.77
N PHE A 278 -3.67 -28.40 8.64
CA PHE A 278 -5.07 -28.45 8.28
C PHE A 278 -5.82 -27.29 8.93
N THR A 279 -6.82 -26.78 8.22
CA THR A 279 -7.79 -25.85 8.77
C THR A 279 -8.78 -26.57 9.70
N LYS A 280 -9.54 -25.82 10.50
CA LYS A 280 -10.49 -26.39 11.48
C LYS A 280 -11.64 -27.19 10.87
N ASP A 281 -11.92 -27.00 9.57
CA ASP A 281 -12.87 -27.79 8.79
C ASP A 281 -12.21 -29.00 8.08
N GLY A 282 -10.92 -29.26 8.35
CA GLY A 282 -10.20 -30.43 7.88
C GLY A 282 -9.52 -30.27 6.51
N GLN A 283 -9.61 -29.11 5.85
CA GLN A 283 -8.93 -28.88 4.58
C GLN A 283 -7.43 -28.70 4.79
N LYS A 284 -6.61 -29.28 3.91
CA LYS A 284 -5.16 -29.01 3.94
C LYS A 284 -4.89 -27.57 3.53
N ARG A 285 -4.04 -26.85 4.26
CA ARG A 285 -3.67 -25.47 3.94
C ARG A 285 -2.91 -25.41 2.61
N LYS A 286 -3.23 -24.42 1.78
CA LYS A 286 -2.56 -24.22 0.49
C LYS A 286 -1.08 -23.91 0.69
N TRP A 287 -0.74 -23.07 1.66
CA TRP A 287 0.64 -22.79 2.05
C TRP A 287 1.52 -24.03 2.25
N VAL A 288 0.98 -25.10 2.84
CA VAL A 288 1.73 -26.35 3.10
C VAL A 288 1.81 -27.24 1.85
N SER A 289 0.81 -27.17 0.98
CA SER A 289 0.68 -28.08 -0.17
C SER A 289 1.23 -27.52 -1.48
N ARG A 290 1.44 -26.22 -1.57
CA ARG A 290 1.94 -25.53 -2.76
C ARG A 290 3.44 -25.28 -2.70
N ASP A 291 4.00 -24.97 -3.85
CA ASP A 291 5.43 -24.74 -4.05
C ASP A 291 5.90 -23.37 -3.51
N LYS A 292 7.20 -23.08 -3.67
CA LYS A 292 7.77 -21.80 -3.28
C LYS A 292 7.13 -20.64 -4.05
N GLY A 293 6.86 -20.80 -5.35
CA GLY A 293 6.25 -19.77 -6.19
C GLY A 293 4.94 -19.25 -5.60
N TYR A 294 4.02 -20.15 -5.26
CA TYR A 294 2.77 -19.76 -4.59
C TYR A 294 2.98 -18.94 -3.31
N LYS A 295 3.97 -19.31 -2.49
CA LYS A 295 4.24 -18.64 -1.21
C LYS A 295 4.74 -17.22 -1.41
N HIS A 296 5.66 -17.04 -2.37
CA HIS A 296 6.17 -15.72 -2.76
C HIS A 296 5.05 -14.87 -3.35
N ASP A 297 4.34 -15.38 -4.36
CA ASP A 297 3.24 -14.66 -5.02
C ASP A 297 2.15 -14.23 -4.03
N MET A 298 1.81 -15.12 -3.09
CA MET A 298 0.78 -14.82 -2.08
C MET A 298 1.26 -13.76 -1.08
N LEU A 299 2.51 -13.85 -0.61
CA LEU A 299 3.10 -12.87 0.30
C LEU A 299 3.22 -11.50 -0.39
N ASP A 300 3.70 -11.47 -1.63
CA ASP A 300 3.87 -10.23 -2.39
C ASP A 300 2.54 -9.59 -2.71
N ASN A 301 1.54 -10.40 -3.07
CA ASN A 301 0.18 -9.90 -3.27
C ASN A 301 -0.43 -9.36 -1.97
N ALA A 302 -0.24 -10.03 -0.83
CA ALA A 302 -0.71 -9.56 0.47
C ALA A 302 -0.08 -8.22 0.87
N ILE A 303 1.22 -8.05 0.61
CA ILE A 303 1.95 -6.80 0.87
C ILE A 303 1.50 -5.69 -0.07
N ARG A 304 1.34 -5.98 -1.36
CA ARG A 304 0.89 -5.00 -2.36
C ARG A 304 -0.49 -4.43 -2.05
N GLN A 305 -1.36 -5.28 -1.49
CA GLN A 305 -2.74 -4.93 -1.16
C GLN A 305 -2.89 -4.40 0.28
N PHE A 306 -1.79 -4.30 1.04
CA PHE A 306 -1.83 -3.91 2.44
C PHE A 306 -2.30 -2.46 2.59
N ASP A 307 -3.48 -2.28 3.21
CA ASP A 307 -4.04 -0.98 3.57
C ASP A 307 -3.73 -0.64 5.04
N GLN A 308 -2.80 0.30 5.26
CA GLN A 308 -2.39 0.73 6.61
C GLN A 308 -3.58 1.28 7.43
N SER A 309 -4.51 2.01 6.81
CA SER A 309 -5.67 2.58 7.50
C SER A 309 -6.68 1.53 7.91
N LEU A 310 -6.91 0.51 7.06
CA LEU A 310 -7.71 -0.65 7.43
C LEU A 310 -7.05 -1.47 8.53
N PHE A 311 -5.75 -1.70 8.43
CA PHE A 311 -4.97 -2.41 9.44
C PHE A 311 -5.04 -1.69 10.80
N ASN A 312 -4.81 -0.38 10.84
CA ASN A 312 -4.87 0.40 12.08
C ASN A 312 -6.27 0.34 12.71
N ARG A 313 -7.33 0.36 11.90
CA ARG A 313 -8.70 0.16 12.40
C ARG A 313 -8.86 -1.21 13.05
N LEU A 314 -8.33 -2.27 12.45
CA LEU A 314 -8.37 -3.63 13.01
C LEU A 314 -7.52 -3.77 14.28
N LEU A 315 -6.31 -3.20 14.29
CA LEU A 315 -5.44 -3.20 15.45
C LEU A 315 -6.10 -2.47 16.64
N ASN A 316 -6.78 -1.36 16.37
CA ASN A 316 -7.50 -0.58 17.37
C ASN A 316 -8.90 -1.16 17.71
N GLN A 317 -9.32 -2.27 17.08
CA GLN A 317 -10.48 -3.02 17.55
C GLN A 317 -10.13 -3.70 18.87
N ARG A 318 -10.33 -2.97 19.98
CA ARG A 318 -10.38 -3.56 21.33
C ARG A 318 -11.38 -4.73 21.34
N ASN A 319 -11.18 -5.69 22.25
CA ASN A 319 -12.01 -6.90 22.39
C ASN A 319 -13.50 -6.52 22.43
N ASN A 320 -14.16 -6.66 21.29
CA ASN A 320 -15.49 -6.16 21.07
C ASN A 320 -16.51 -7.18 21.59
N ASP A 321 -16.63 -7.23 22.91
CA ASP A 321 -17.95 -7.32 23.53
C ASP A 321 -18.73 -5.97 23.34
N LYS A 322 -18.37 -5.14 22.35
CA LYS A 322 -19.07 -3.89 21.97
C LYS A 322 -20.50 -4.11 21.49
N ARG A 323 -20.85 -5.33 21.04
CA ARG A 323 -22.26 -5.73 20.85
C ARG A 323 -23.02 -5.83 22.18
N LYS A 324 -22.33 -6.18 23.27
CA LYS A 324 -22.87 -6.27 24.63
C LYS A 324 -23.01 -4.89 25.28
N PHE A 325 -22.19 -3.92 24.89
CA PHE A 325 -22.20 -2.54 25.43
C PHE A 325 -22.80 -1.46 24.52
N ASN A 326 -23.26 -1.79 23.30
CA ASN A 326 -23.97 -0.87 22.40
C ASN A 326 -23.10 0.29 21.83
N GLU A 327 -21.76 0.19 21.90
CA GLU A 327 -20.80 1.24 21.50
C GLU A 327 -20.77 1.49 19.98
N TYR A 328 -21.01 0.48 19.14
CA TYR A 328 -21.20 0.68 17.69
C TYR A 328 -22.37 1.65 17.40
N SER A 329 -23.32 1.75 18.32
CA SER A 329 -24.41 2.70 18.15
C SER A 329 -23.96 4.14 18.40
N GLU A 330 -22.93 4.38 19.22
CA GLU A 330 -22.51 5.74 19.60
C GLU A 330 -21.73 6.40 18.48
N ILE A 331 -20.68 5.76 17.93
CA ILE A 331 -19.97 6.30 16.75
C ILE A 331 -20.92 6.53 15.57
N THR A 332 -21.83 5.58 15.32
CA THR A 332 -22.85 5.75 14.26
C THR A 332 -23.80 6.93 14.55
N GLN A 333 -24.17 7.15 15.82
CA GLN A 333 -24.99 8.30 16.24
C GLN A 333 -24.19 9.61 16.11
N ASN A 334 -22.90 9.59 16.45
CA ASN A 334 -21.98 10.71 16.32
C ASN A 334 -21.84 11.17 14.87
N TYR A 335 -21.73 10.26 13.91
CA TYR A 335 -21.77 10.62 12.48
C TYR A 335 -23.09 11.30 12.09
N VAL A 336 -24.22 10.83 12.63
CA VAL A 336 -25.53 11.46 12.38
C VAL A 336 -25.58 12.86 12.97
N ASP A 337 -25.17 13.04 14.22
CA ASP A 337 -25.15 14.34 14.88
C ASP A 337 -24.18 15.31 14.20
N PHE A 338 -22.97 14.86 13.87
CA PHE A 338 -21.98 15.64 13.14
C PHE A 338 -22.53 16.12 11.79
N VAL A 339 -23.01 15.22 10.94
CA VAL A 339 -23.52 15.57 9.60
C VAL A 339 -24.75 16.45 9.68
N MET A 340 -25.64 16.20 10.64
CA MET A 340 -26.82 17.02 10.85
C MET A 340 -26.44 18.46 11.24
N ASN A 341 -25.54 18.65 12.21
CA ASN A 341 -25.07 19.99 12.61
C ASN A 341 -24.27 20.66 11.49
N TRP A 342 -23.44 19.91 10.77
CA TRP A 342 -22.71 20.43 9.61
C TRP A 342 -23.65 21.01 8.55
N LEU A 343 -24.75 20.33 8.25
CA LEU A 343 -25.74 20.80 7.28
C LEU A 343 -26.58 21.99 7.77
N ILE A 344 -26.84 22.08 9.09
CA ILE A 344 -27.64 23.16 9.68
C ILE A 344 -26.82 24.44 9.81
N GLU A 345 -25.60 24.33 10.30
CA GLU A 345 -24.72 25.46 10.58
C GLU A 345 -23.90 25.91 9.34
N ASP A 346 -24.00 25.17 8.23
CA ASP A 346 -23.32 25.42 6.95
C ASP A 346 -21.80 25.61 7.11
N TRP A 347 -21.16 24.77 7.91
CA TRP A 347 -19.71 24.85 8.11
C TRP A 347 -18.94 24.63 6.80
N ASP A 348 -17.89 25.42 6.59
CA ASP A 348 -16.88 25.11 5.57
C ASP A 348 -16.12 23.81 5.91
N ILE A 349 -15.37 23.28 4.95
CA ILE A 349 -14.69 21.98 5.08
C ILE A 349 -13.68 21.97 6.23
N ASP A 350 -12.95 23.07 6.45
CA ASP A 350 -11.91 23.12 7.47
C ASP A 350 -12.57 23.19 8.86
N THR A 351 -13.63 23.99 9.01
CA THR A 351 -14.46 24.03 10.22
C THR A 351 -15.13 22.68 10.49
N ALA A 352 -15.69 22.02 9.47
CA ALA A 352 -16.31 20.70 9.62
C ALA A 352 -15.30 19.64 10.09
N LYS A 353 -14.07 19.68 9.57
CA LYS A 353 -13.00 18.78 10.00
C LYS A 353 -12.64 18.97 11.47
N ASP A 354 -12.51 20.23 11.92
CA ASP A 354 -12.21 20.53 13.32
C ASP A 354 -13.38 20.12 14.23
N MET A 355 -14.60 20.41 13.80
CA MET A 355 -15.82 20.07 14.54
C MET A 355 -16.03 18.56 14.66
N ALA A 356 -15.64 17.75 13.65
CA ALA A 356 -15.73 16.30 13.72
C ALA A 356 -15.02 15.71 14.96
N GLN A 357 -13.93 16.34 15.42
CA GLN A 357 -13.19 15.91 16.61
C GLN A 357 -14.01 16.03 17.89
N VAL A 358 -14.96 16.98 17.98
CA VAL A 358 -15.87 17.12 19.13
C VAL A 358 -16.69 15.85 19.34
N TRP A 359 -17.02 15.14 18.26
CA TRP A 359 -17.73 13.86 18.27
C TRP A 359 -16.79 12.64 18.30
N ASN A 360 -15.49 12.84 18.54
CA ASN A 360 -14.45 11.81 18.45
C ASN A 360 -14.45 11.09 17.08
N LEU A 361 -14.67 11.84 15.99
CA LEU A 361 -14.60 11.32 14.64
C LEU A 361 -13.29 11.76 13.97
N GLU A 362 -12.58 10.80 13.40
CA GLU A 362 -11.42 11.05 12.55
C GLU A 362 -11.88 11.02 11.09
N ILE A 363 -12.06 12.19 10.48
CA ILE A 363 -12.53 12.35 9.10
C ILE A 363 -11.43 13.03 8.29
N ASP A 364 -11.07 12.45 7.15
CA ASP A 364 -10.09 13.06 6.25
C ASP A 364 -10.69 14.25 5.48
N ARG A 365 -9.85 15.24 5.18
CA ARG A 365 -10.27 16.43 4.42
C ARG A 365 -10.74 16.05 3.01
N GLY A 366 -10.08 15.09 2.37
CA GLY A 366 -10.44 14.58 1.05
C GLY A 366 -11.80 13.90 1.03
N ASP A 367 -12.18 13.20 2.11
CA ASP A 367 -13.51 12.59 2.25
C ASP A 367 -14.61 13.67 2.33
N LEU A 368 -14.38 14.74 3.10
CA LEU A 368 -15.31 15.89 3.15
C LEU A 368 -15.43 16.59 1.79
N GLU A 369 -14.31 16.82 1.09
CA GLU A 369 -14.31 17.40 -0.26
C GLU A 369 -15.05 16.53 -1.28
N ALA A 370 -14.89 15.20 -1.19
CA ALA A 370 -15.57 14.26 -2.07
C ALA A 370 -17.09 14.33 -1.89
N VAL A 371 -17.56 14.37 -0.64
CA VAL A 371 -18.98 14.52 -0.31
C VAL A 371 -19.54 15.84 -0.82
N CYS A 372 -18.82 16.95 -0.68
CA CYS A 372 -19.27 18.26 -1.17
C CYS A 372 -19.43 18.33 -2.70
N LYS A 373 -18.76 17.44 -3.45
CA LYS A 373 -18.89 17.32 -4.91
C LYS A 373 -20.10 16.48 -5.33
N THR A 374 -20.72 15.74 -4.43
CA THR A 374 -21.90 14.93 -4.73
C THR A 374 -23.08 15.86 -5.11
N PRO A 375 -23.73 15.68 -6.29
CA PRO A 375 -24.78 16.59 -6.78
C PRO A 375 -25.92 16.84 -5.79
N MET A 376 -26.22 15.86 -4.95
CA MET A 376 -27.24 15.96 -3.90
C MET A 376 -26.94 17.05 -2.85
N TYR A 377 -25.67 17.43 -2.69
CA TYR A 377 -25.21 18.53 -1.82
C TYR A 377 -25.31 19.90 -2.52
N GLN A 378 -25.33 19.90 -3.85
CA GLN A 378 -25.59 21.10 -4.67
C GLN A 378 -27.10 21.37 -4.80
N ASP A 379 -27.92 20.31 -4.76
CA ASP A 379 -29.38 20.37 -4.93
C ASP A 379 -30.18 20.40 -3.61
N THR A 380 -29.56 20.10 -2.45
CA THR A 380 -30.17 20.46 -1.17
C THR A 380 -30.09 21.98 -1.04
N PRO A 381 -31.22 22.71 -1.01
CA PRO A 381 -31.21 24.15 -0.88
C PRO A 381 -30.45 24.50 0.40
N ARG A 382 -29.27 25.10 0.25
CA ARG A 382 -28.59 25.77 1.36
C ARG A 382 -29.48 26.95 1.76
N PRO A 383 -29.65 27.23 3.05
CA PRO A 383 -30.44 28.37 3.50
C PRO A 383 -29.69 29.68 3.23
N LEU A 384 -29.51 30.07 1.96
CA LEU A 384 -28.74 31.26 1.59
C LEU A 384 -29.36 32.14 0.50
N SER A 385 -30.61 31.92 0.09
CA SER A 385 -31.30 32.94 -0.71
C SER A 385 -32.76 33.12 -0.33
N GLU A 386 -33.08 34.37 -0.01
CA GLU A 386 -34.37 34.95 0.39
C GLU A 386 -35.61 34.26 -0.22
N GLY A 387 -36.34 33.50 0.59
CA GLY A 387 -37.75 33.19 0.32
C GLY A 387 -38.18 31.74 0.55
N LYS A 388 -38.29 31.36 1.83
CA LYS A 388 -38.93 30.11 2.32
C LYS A 388 -38.33 28.81 1.77
N GLU A 389 -37.11 28.53 2.20
CA GLU A 389 -36.49 27.20 2.12
C GLU A 389 -36.32 26.67 3.54
N THR A 390 -36.88 25.50 3.81
CA THR A 390 -36.92 24.84 5.13
C THR A 390 -35.53 24.72 5.76
N GLU A 391 -35.39 25.15 7.02
CA GLU A 391 -34.14 25.36 7.76
C GLU A 391 -33.32 24.09 8.08
N TYR A 392 -33.89 22.89 7.86
CA TYR A 392 -33.29 21.63 8.31
C TYR A 392 -33.07 20.60 7.19
N PRO A 393 -32.09 19.69 7.32
CA PRO A 393 -31.77 18.69 6.31
C PRO A 393 -32.80 17.55 6.24
N SER A 394 -32.86 16.88 5.08
CA SER A 394 -33.69 15.68 4.91
C SER A 394 -33.01 14.44 5.54
N PRO A 395 -33.79 13.45 6.05
CA PRO A 395 -33.22 12.21 6.55
C PRO A 395 -32.49 11.39 5.48
N HIS A 396 -32.76 11.59 4.19
CA HIS A 396 -32.01 10.89 3.15
C HIS A 396 -30.62 11.51 2.97
N ALA A 397 -30.53 12.85 2.96
CA ALA A 397 -29.26 13.56 2.84
C ALA A 397 -28.27 13.16 3.93
N ILE A 398 -28.71 13.18 5.19
CA ILE A 398 -27.87 12.76 6.34
C ILE A 398 -27.36 11.34 6.14
N ARG A 399 -28.25 10.36 5.86
CA ARG A 399 -27.87 8.95 5.76
C ARG A 399 -26.85 8.69 4.64
N LYS A 400 -27.03 9.36 3.50
CA LYS A 400 -26.16 9.20 2.34
C LYS A 400 -24.78 9.81 2.59
N ILE A 401 -24.72 11.02 3.16
CA ILE A 401 -23.44 11.63 3.54
C ILE A 401 -22.72 10.77 4.59
N CYS A 402 -23.41 10.31 5.63
CA CYS A 402 -22.79 9.41 6.61
C CYS A 402 -22.26 8.12 5.96
N SER A 403 -22.99 7.55 4.99
CA SER A 403 -22.53 6.34 4.29
C SER A 403 -21.32 6.58 3.39
N GLU A 404 -21.18 7.79 2.83
CA GLU A 404 -20.01 8.18 2.05
C GLU A 404 -18.78 8.37 2.96
N LEU A 405 -18.94 9.02 4.11
CA LEU A 405 -17.84 9.29 5.06
C LEU A 405 -17.34 8.03 5.79
N ASP A 406 -18.22 7.22 6.34
CA ASP A 406 -17.86 6.08 7.21
C ASP A 406 -17.95 4.72 6.47
N ARG A 407 -18.29 4.74 5.17
CA ARG A 407 -18.38 3.54 4.30
C ARG A 407 -19.35 2.46 4.80
N ASN A 408 -20.24 2.82 5.72
CA ASN A 408 -21.35 1.99 6.19
C ASN A 408 -22.58 2.15 5.29
N THR A 409 -23.56 1.25 5.39
CA THR A 409 -24.77 1.33 4.55
C THR A 409 -25.74 2.42 5.03
N GLU A 410 -26.53 3.02 4.13
CA GLU A 410 -27.63 3.93 4.49
C GLU A 410 -28.64 3.30 5.49
N GLU A 411 -28.82 1.99 5.44
CA GLU A 411 -29.69 1.25 6.36
C GLU A 411 -29.18 1.30 7.80
N THR A 412 -27.85 1.32 7.99
CA THR A 412 -27.21 1.51 9.29
C THR A 412 -27.63 2.84 9.92
N TYR A 413 -27.53 3.93 9.16
CA TYR A 413 -27.91 5.27 9.63
C TYR A 413 -29.42 5.43 9.78
N ARG A 414 -30.22 4.80 8.94
CA ARG A 414 -31.69 4.76 9.13
C ARG A 414 -32.06 4.18 10.50
N ARG A 415 -31.39 3.10 10.91
CA ARG A 415 -31.59 2.48 12.23
C ARG A 415 -31.08 3.37 13.36
N ALA A 416 -29.92 4.02 13.18
CA ALA A 416 -29.35 4.95 14.16
C ALA A 416 -30.29 6.14 14.41
N MET A 417 -30.73 6.83 13.36
CA MET A 417 -31.68 7.94 13.46
C MET A 417 -33.00 7.51 14.12
N LYS A 418 -33.53 6.32 13.77
CA LYS A 418 -34.74 5.78 14.43
C LYS A 418 -34.53 5.59 15.94
N LYS A 419 -33.33 5.17 16.37
CA LYS A 419 -32.96 5.02 17.78
C LYS A 419 -32.82 6.37 18.47
N MET A 420 -32.14 7.33 17.85
CA MET A 420 -31.98 8.71 18.33
C MET A 420 -33.33 9.39 18.56
N ARG A 421 -34.25 9.28 17.59
CA ARG A 421 -35.60 9.83 17.71
C ARG A 421 -36.39 9.21 18.86
N LYS A 422 -36.24 7.89 19.10
CA LYS A 422 -36.86 7.22 20.24
C LYS A 422 -36.27 7.63 21.58
N LYS A 423 -34.99 8.00 21.62
CA LYS A 423 -34.31 8.53 22.81
C LYS A 423 -34.61 10.02 23.06
N GLY A 424 -35.14 10.73 22.06
CA GLY A 424 -35.37 12.17 22.15
C GLY A 424 -34.15 13.02 21.88
N SER A 425 -33.11 12.50 21.22
CA SER A 425 -31.96 13.34 20.84
C SER A 425 -32.20 14.10 19.54
N ILE A 426 -33.11 13.63 18.68
CA ILE A 426 -33.49 14.30 17.43
C ILE A 426 -35.00 14.32 17.25
N LYS A 427 -35.49 15.31 16.51
CA LYS A 427 -36.88 15.44 16.05
C LYS A 427 -36.98 15.15 14.55
N LEU A 428 -38.17 14.75 14.11
CA LEU A 428 -38.51 14.58 12.70
C LEU A 428 -39.78 15.37 12.40
N ALA A 429 -39.65 16.50 11.72
CA ALA A 429 -40.79 17.28 11.22
C ALA A 429 -41.27 16.72 9.88
N CYS A 430 -42.58 16.65 9.73
CA CYS A 430 -43.24 16.39 8.46
C CYS A 430 -43.74 17.73 7.90
N ILE A 431 -43.13 18.24 6.83
CA ILE A 431 -43.58 19.48 6.18
C ILE A 431 -44.74 19.18 5.24
N LYS A 432 -44.68 18.02 4.56
CA LYS A 432 -45.76 17.54 3.71
C LYS A 432 -45.77 16.01 3.71
N GLU A 433 -46.87 15.42 4.17
CA GLU A 433 -46.96 13.97 4.37
C GLU A 433 -46.60 13.17 3.11
N GLY A 434 -45.65 12.25 3.29
CA GLY A 434 -45.14 11.38 2.23
C GLY A 434 -44.16 12.01 1.25
N ILE A 435 -43.90 13.33 1.36
CA ILE A 435 -43.09 14.07 0.39
C ILE A 435 -41.87 14.69 1.07
N ASP A 436 -42.04 15.44 2.15
CA ASP A 436 -40.97 16.22 2.75
C ASP A 436 -40.90 16.02 4.26
N TYR A 437 -39.73 15.55 4.70
CA TYR A 437 -39.39 15.29 6.09
C TYR A 437 -38.06 15.93 6.42
N ARG A 438 -37.97 16.52 7.62
CA ARG A 438 -36.83 17.29 8.09
C ARG A 438 -36.36 16.78 9.45
N VAL A 439 -35.05 16.65 9.64
CA VAL A 439 -34.45 16.12 10.88
C VAL A 439 -33.53 17.17 11.49
N TYR A 440 -33.65 17.35 12.80
CA TYR A 440 -32.92 18.37 13.55
C TYR A 440 -32.74 17.95 15.02
N PRO A 441 -31.73 18.52 15.72
CA PRO A 441 -31.55 18.35 17.16
C PRO A 441 -32.80 18.70 17.97
N ALA A 442 -33.01 18.02 19.10
CA ALA A 442 -34.22 18.20 19.90
C ALA A 442 -34.33 19.57 20.59
N ASP A 443 -33.21 20.25 20.80
CA ASP A 443 -33.08 21.58 21.41
C ASP A 443 -33.31 22.74 20.42
N LEU A 444 -33.37 22.47 19.12
CA LEU A 444 -33.73 23.46 18.11
C LEU A 444 -35.26 23.63 17.97
N PRO A 445 -35.73 24.82 17.55
CA PRO A 445 -37.15 25.11 17.38
C PRO A 445 -37.78 24.28 16.26
N ASP A 446 -39.07 23.97 16.40
CA ASP A 446 -39.80 23.22 15.37
C ASP A 446 -40.08 24.11 14.14
N PRO A 447 -40.02 23.57 12.90
CA PRO A 447 -40.37 24.32 11.70
C PRO A 447 -41.79 24.86 11.77
N VAL A 448 -41.97 26.14 11.45
CA VAL A 448 -43.26 26.84 11.50
C VAL A 448 -44.29 26.21 10.55
N ASP A 449 -43.83 25.54 9.50
CA ASP A 449 -44.60 24.90 8.45
C ASP A 449 -44.75 23.38 8.62
N ALA A 450 -44.38 22.82 9.78
CA ALA A 450 -44.57 21.40 10.03
C ALA A 450 -46.06 21.05 10.22
N GLU A 451 -46.57 20.07 9.46
CA GLU A 451 -47.89 19.46 9.66
C GLU A 451 -47.95 18.62 10.94
N HIS A 452 -46.83 18.01 11.32
CA HIS A 452 -46.67 17.29 12.59
C HIS A 452 -45.20 17.02 12.90
N ILE A 453 -44.88 16.86 14.19
CA ILE A 453 -43.55 16.53 14.70
C ILE A 453 -43.55 15.12 15.29
N ARG A 454 -42.50 14.34 15.02
CA ARG A 454 -42.25 13.06 15.71
C ARG A 454 -41.07 13.17 16.65
N TYR A 455 -41.33 12.99 17.94
CA TYR A 455 -40.35 13.13 19.02
C TYR A 455 -40.62 12.09 20.13
N ASN A 456 -39.58 11.52 20.75
CA ASN A 456 -39.72 10.45 21.75
C ASN A 456 -40.56 9.23 21.32
N GLY A 457 -40.68 9.00 20.02
CA GLY A 457 -41.52 7.92 19.45
C GLY A 457 -43.01 8.25 19.36
N GLU A 458 -43.43 9.45 19.77
CA GLU A 458 -44.78 9.98 19.69
C GLU A 458 -44.91 10.96 18.52
N LYS A 459 -46.15 11.18 18.07
CA LYS A 459 -46.52 12.16 17.03
C LYS A 459 -47.25 13.31 17.74
N TYR A 460 -46.80 14.53 17.52
CA TYR A 460 -47.39 15.78 18.01
C TYR A 460 -47.91 16.57 16.81
N GLU A 461 -49.10 17.15 16.93
CA GLU A 461 -49.72 18.02 15.92
C GLU A 461 -49.43 19.49 16.20
#